data_AF-G2FBG5-F1
#
_entry.id   AF-G2FBG5-F1
#
_cell.length_a   1.000
_cell.length_b   1.000
_cell.length_c   1.000
_cell.angle_alpha   90.00
_cell.angle_beta   90.00
_cell.angle_gamma   90.00
#
_symmetry.space_group_name_H-M   'P 1'
#
loop_
_entity.id
_entity.type
_entity.pdbx_description
1 polymer ?
#
loop_
_entity_poly.entity_id
_entity_poly.type
_entity_poly.pdbx_seq_one_letter_code
_entity_poly.pdbx_strand_id
1 'polypeptide(L)'
;MKPDTTTAMHQLIRQIRAATPFDLAEARICDGPCNGCSLKLLDYLESELEGWQARLDQGVRPNFGDLSQLADSGRKIHRILQRNGLLDSAPTDPT
;
A
#
# COMPACT_ATOMS: atom_id res chain seq x y z
N MET A 1 11.85 16.26 -16.56
CA MET A 1 10.80 15.77 -17.48
C MET A 1 9.65 15.25 -16.64
N LYS A 2 8.37 15.59 -16.94
CA LYS A 2 7.24 14.97 -16.24
C LYS A 2 7.09 13.53 -16.75
N PRO A 3 6.95 12.53 -15.86
CA PRO A 3 6.72 11.15 -16.30
C PRO A 3 5.36 11.01 -16.96
N ASP A 4 5.23 10.06 -17.90
CA ASP A 4 3.93 9.63 -18.40
C ASP A 4 3.14 8.88 -17.30
N THR A 5 1.85 8.62 -17.54
CA THR A 5 0.97 8.00 -16.53
C THR A 5 1.36 6.56 -16.18
N THR A 6 1.95 5.81 -17.12
CA THR A 6 2.40 4.43 -16.90
C THR A 6 3.62 4.44 -15.97
N THR A 7 4.59 5.30 -16.28
CA THR A 7 5.76 5.55 -15.43
C THR A 7 5.35 6.05 -14.05
N ALA A 8 4.37 6.97 -13.97
CA ALA A 8 3.85 7.47 -12.70
C ALA A 8 3.17 6.36 -11.88
N MET A 9 2.44 5.45 -12.51
CA MET A 9 1.78 4.34 -11.81
C MET A 9 2.79 3.36 -11.23
N HIS A 10 3.82 2.96 -11.99
CA HIS A 10 4.89 2.13 -11.43
C HIS A 10 5.60 2.80 -10.26
N GLN A 11 5.87 4.11 -10.37
CA GLN A 11 6.47 4.87 -9.27
C GLN A 11 5.56 4.90 -8.03
N LEU A 12 4.26 5.10 -8.22
CA LEU A 12 3.26 5.10 -7.15
C LEU A 12 3.18 3.74 -6.46
N ILE A 13 3.11 2.63 -7.21
CA ILE A 13 3.10 1.27 -6.67
C ILE A 13 4.33 1.04 -5.79
N ARG A 14 5.53 1.40 -6.27
CA ARG A 14 6.77 1.26 -5.49
C ARG A 14 6.76 2.10 -4.22
N GLN A 15 6.27 3.34 -4.28
CA GLN A 15 6.18 4.22 -3.12
C GLN A 15 5.24 3.65 -2.06
N ILE A 16 4.07 3.12 -2.47
CA ILE A 16 3.12 2.51 -1.56
C ILE A 16 3.73 1.27 -0.90
N ARG A 17 4.38 0.38 -1.67
CA ARG A 17 5.07 -0.81 -1.13
C ARG A 17 6.16 -0.44 -0.12
N ALA A 18 6.96 0.59 -0.40
CA ALA A 18 8.01 1.03 0.51
C ALA A 18 7.46 1.68 1.80
N ALA A 19 6.29 2.29 1.75
CA ALA A 19 5.66 2.97 2.88
C ALA A 19 4.66 2.12 3.67
N THR A 20 4.46 0.85 3.28
CA THR A 20 3.45 -0.04 3.86
C THR A 20 4.11 -1.33 4.34
N PRO A 21 3.91 -1.73 5.60
CA PRO A 21 4.58 -2.87 6.19
C PRO A 21 3.82 -4.18 5.91
N PHE A 22 3.85 -4.65 4.67
CA PHE A 22 3.17 -5.88 4.25
C PHE A 22 3.73 -7.14 4.95
N ASP A 23 4.99 -7.11 5.38
CA ASP A 23 5.67 -8.26 6.02
C ASP A 23 5.45 -8.35 7.55
N LEU A 24 4.54 -7.55 8.14
CA LEU A 24 4.25 -7.65 9.57
C LEU A 24 3.51 -8.95 9.90
N ALA A 25 3.98 -9.65 10.94
CA ALA A 25 3.30 -10.84 11.45
C ALA A 25 1.85 -10.53 11.87
N GLU A 26 0.90 -11.37 11.47
CA GLU A 26 -0.53 -11.21 11.77
C GLU A 26 -0.81 -11.02 13.26
N ALA A 27 -0.09 -11.74 14.14
CA ALA A 27 -0.21 -11.61 15.60
C ALA A 27 0.05 -10.18 16.10
N ARG A 28 0.96 -9.45 15.45
CA ARG A 28 1.29 -8.06 15.77
C ARG A 28 0.27 -7.07 15.23
N ILE A 29 -0.42 -7.44 14.14
CA ILE A 29 -1.49 -6.64 13.53
C ILE A 29 -2.78 -6.73 14.36
N CYS A 30 -3.04 -7.88 14.98
CA CYS A 30 -4.25 -8.17 15.74
C CYS A 30 -4.20 -7.80 17.24
N ASP A 31 -3.06 -7.33 17.75
CA ASP A 31 -2.88 -6.94 19.17
C ASP A 31 -3.40 -5.52 19.50
N GLY A 32 -3.90 -4.78 18.50
CA GLY A 32 -4.41 -3.40 18.63
C GLY A 32 -5.95 -3.25 18.61
N PRO A 33 -6.48 -2.05 18.88
CA PRO A 33 -7.92 -1.78 18.83
C PRO A 33 -8.50 -2.06 17.43
N CYS A 34 -9.49 -2.96 17.34
CA CYS A 34 -10.09 -3.44 16.09
C CYS A 34 -11.08 -2.42 15.45
N ASN A 35 -10.68 -1.15 15.37
CA ASN A 35 -11.42 -0.09 14.67
C ASN A 35 -11.06 -0.11 13.17
N GLY A 36 -11.52 -1.16 12.49
CA GLY A 36 -11.09 -1.53 11.13
C GLY A 36 -9.88 -2.46 11.19
N CYS A 37 -10.07 -3.72 10.78
CA CYS A 37 -9.01 -4.72 10.81
C CYS A 37 -7.90 -4.31 9.82
N SER A 38 -6.76 -3.86 10.35
CA SER A 38 -5.59 -3.46 9.56
C SER A 38 -5.15 -4.54 8.58
N LEU A 39 -5.31 -5.82 8.94
CA LEU A 39 -5.01 -6.95 8.07
C LEU A 39 -5.83 -6.90 6.78
N LYS A 40 -7.16 -6.78 6.88
CA LYS A 40 -8.04 -6.67 5.69
C LYS A 40 -7.71 -5.46 4.82
N LEU A 41 -7.26 -4.36 5.41
CA LEU A 41 -6.85 -3.17 4.67
C LEU A 41 -5.52 -3.39 3.94
N LEU A 42 -4.58 -4.11 4.55
CA LEU A 42 -3.34 -4.54 3.92
C LEU A 42 -3.64 -5.50 2.77
N ASP A 43 -4.46 -6.53 2.98
CA ASP A 43 -4.85 -7.50 1.94
C ASP A 43 -5.50 -6.81 0.73
N TYR A 44 -6.41 -5.87 1.00
CA TYR A 44 -7.05 -5.07 -0.04
C TYR A 44 -6.02 -4.22 -0.80
N LEU A 45 -5.12 -3.53 -0.09
CA LEU A 45 -4.11 -2.70 -0.74
C LEU A 45 -3.12 -3.54 -1.56
N GLU A 46 -2.70 -4.70 -1.06
CA GLU A 46 -1.84 -5.62 -1.79
C GLU A 46 -2.51 -6.08 -3.08
N SER A 47 -3.78 -6.52 -3.01
CA SER A 47 -4.58 -6.93 -4.17
C SER A 47 -4.70 -5.81 -5.21
N GLU A 48 -4.90 -4.56 -4.78
CA GLU A 48 -4.95 -3.40 -5.70
C GLU A 48 -3.60 -3.16 -6.39
N LEU A 49 -2.49 -3.28 -5.67
CA LEU A 49 -1.14 -3.10 -6.22
C LEU A 49 -0.78 -4.21 -7.22
N GLU A 50 -1.09 -5.46 -6.90
CA GLU A 50 -0.92 -6.60 -7.80
C GLU A 50 -1.80 -6.49 -9.05
N GLY A 51 -3.07 -6.13 -8.87
CA GLY A 51 -3.99 -5.92 -9.99
C GLY A 51 -3.51 -4.83 -10.93
N TRP A 52 -2.99 -3.71 -10.39
CA TRP A 52 -2.39 -2.67 -11.23
C TRP A 52 -1.10 -3.12 -11.91
N GLN A 53 -0.21 -3.83 -11.21
CA GLN A 53 1.02 -4.34 -11.81
C GLN A 53 0.71 -5.28 -12.98
N ALA A 54 -0.22 -6.22 -12.80
CA ALA A 54 -0.64 -7.13 -13.86
C ALA A 54 -1.24 -6.38 -15.08
N ARG A 55 -2.04 -5.34 -14.85
CA ARG A 55 -2.58 -4.48 -15.93
C ARG A 55 -1.47 -3.76 -16.69
N LEU A 56 -0.47 -3.22 -15.97
CA LEU A 56 0.68 -2.55 -16.59
C LEU A 56 1.51 -3.53 -17.42
N ASP A 57 1.73 -4.75 -16.92
CA ASP A 57 2.47 -5.81 -17.62
C ASP A 57 1.75 -6.25 -18.91
N GLN A 58 0.42 -6.13 -18.95
CA GLN A 58 -0.41 -6.34 -20.15
C GLN A 58 -0.45 -5.13 -21.09
N GLY A 59 0.26 -4.04 -20.78
CA GLY A 59 0.31 -2.82 -21.59
C GLY A 59 -0.86 -1.87 -21.39
N VAL A 60 -1.69 -2.07 -20.35
CA VAL A 60 -2.76 -1.13 -20.01
C VAL A 60 -2.15 0.20 -19.57
N ARG A 61 -2.57 1.29 -20.21
CA ARG A 61 -2.15 2.65 -19.83
C ARG A 61 -3.15 3.24 -18.83
N PRO A 62 -2.74 3.54 -17.59
CA PRO A 62 -3.60 4.21 -16.63
C PRO A 62 -3.84 5.67 -17.02
N ASN A 63 -4.95 6.22 -16.54
CA ASN A 63 -5.26 7.64 -16.61
C ASN A 63 -4.98 8.37 -15.28
N PHE A 64 -5.23 9.68 -15.23
CA PHE A 64 -5.01 10.47 -14.01
C PHE A 64 -5.99 10.14 -12.87
N GLY A 65 -7.20 9.69 -13.21
CA GLY A 65 -8.18 9.22 -12.23
C GLY A 65 -7.73 7.95 -11.54
N ASP A 66 -7.19 6.99 -12.31
CA ASP A 66 -6.61 5.74 -11.79
C ASP A 66 -5.48 6.02 -10.79
N LEU A 67 -4.55 6.92 -11.17
CA LEU A 67 -3.46 7.36 -10.29
C LEU A 67 -4.00 7.98 -8.99
N SER A 68 -5.01 8.86 -9.12
CA SER A 68 -5.60 9.55 -7.98
C SER A 68 -6.28 8.57 -7.02
N GLN A 69 -7.03 7.61 -7.57
CA GLN A 69 -7.73 6.58 -6.81
C GLN A 69 -6.74 5.70 -6.03
N LEU A 70 -5.71 5.17 -6.69
CA LEU A 70 -4.70 4.35 -6.01
C LEU A 70 -3.96 5.14 -4.93
N ALA A 71 -3.59 6.39 -5.23
CA ALA A 71 -2.91 7.26 -4.26
C ALA A 71 -3.81 7.59 -3.05
N ASP A 72 -5.11 7.79 -3.26
CA ASP A 72 -6.07 8.02 -2.18
C ASP A 72 -6.28 6.77 -1.32
N SER A 73 -6.40 5.59 -1.93
CA SER A 73 -6.48 4.32 -1.20
C SER A 73 -5.23 4.11 -0.34
N GLY A 74 -4.04 4.25 -0.92
CA GLY A 74 -2.77 4.14 -0.20
C GLY A 74 -2.67 5.13 0.97
N ARG A 75 -3.01 6.42 0.75
CA ARG A 75 -3.00 7.45 1.81
C ARG A 75 -3.97 7.13 2.95
N LYS A 76 -5.20 6.70 2.63
CA LYS A 76 -6.22 6.37 3.64
C LYS A 76 -5.77 5.21 4.51
N ILE A 77 -5.26 4.15 3.89
CA ILE A 77 -4.81 2.95 4.59
C ILE A 77 -3.59 3.26 5.44
N HIS A 78 -2.59 3.96 4.90
CA HIS A 78 -1.41 4.39 5.64
C HIS A 78 -1.78 5.18 6.92
N ARG A 79 -2.75 6.11 6.84
CA ARG A 79 -3.24 6.83 8.03
C ARG A 79 -3.90 5.92 9.07
N ILE A 80 -4.65 4.90 8.64
CA ILE A 80 -5.27 3.93 9.56
C ILE A 80 -4.18 3.09 10.24
N LEU A 81 -3.19 2.63 9.48
CA LEU A 81 -2.04 1.89 10.03
C LEU A 81 -1.26 2.74 11.04
N GLN A 82 -1.04 4.02 10.75
CA GLN A 82 -0.41 4.97 11.67
C GLN A 82 -1.21 5.10 12.97
N ARG A 83 -2.52 5.34 12.87
CA ARG A 83 -3.42 5.45 14.02
C ARG A 83 -3.45 4.17 14.85
N ASN A 84 -3.30 3.02 14.19
CA ASN A 84 -3.28 1.70 14.83
C ASN A 84 -1.87 1.30 15.34
N GLY A 85 -0.87 2.19 15.26
CA GLY A 85 0.49 1.97 15.80
C GLY A 85 1.36 1.02 14.97
N LEU A 86 0.95 0.68 13.75
CA LEU A 86 1.61 -0.33 12.91
C LEU A 86 2.78 0.21 12.07
N LEU A 87 2.94 1.53 12.02
CA LEU A 87 4.02 2.19 11.27
C LEU A 87 5.17 2.67 12.16
N ASP A 88 4.97 2.72 13.48
CA ASP A 88 5.92 3.29 14.43
C ASP A 88 6.88 2.27 15.04
N SER A 89 6.90 1.04 14.53
CA SER A 89 7.74 0.01 15.10
C SER A 89 8.48 -0.77 14.00
N ALA A 90 9.69 -0.29 13.69
CA ALA A 90 10.71 -1.11 13.05
C ALA A 90 10.84 -2.44 13.83
N PRO A 91 10.82 -3.61 13.20
CA PRO A 91 11.42 -4.78 13.82
C PRO A 91 12.92 -4.54 13.83
N THR A 92 13.43 -4.04 14.96
CA THR A 92 14.82 -4.31 15.34
C THR A 92 14.76 -5.65 16.05
N ASP A 93 14.87 -6.73 15.29
CA ASP A 93 15.42 -7.97 15.87
C ASP A 93 16.80 -8.16 15.26
N PRO A 94 17.88 -7.87 16.01
CA PRO A 94 19.21 -8.30 15.66
C PRO A 94 19.43 -9.72 16.20
N THR A 95 19.76 -10.63 15.28
CA THR A 95 20.44 -11.92 15.51
C THR A 95 19.63 -13.04 16.13
#